data_AF-A0A358HQR9-F1
#
_entry.id   AF-A0A358HQR9-F1
#
_cell.length_a   1.000
_cell.length_b   1.000
_cell.length_c   1.000
_cell.angle_alpha   90.00
_cell.angle_beta   90.00
_cell.angle_gamma   90.00
#
_symmetry.space_group_name_H-M   'P 1'
#
loop_
_entity.id
_entity.type
_entity.pdbx_description
1 polymer ?
#
loop_
_entity_poly.entity_id
_entity_poly.type
_entity_poly.pdbx_seq_one_letter_code
_entity_poly.pdbx_strand_id
1 'polypeptide(L)'
;MEKSQIEFLTELAEEFQQQTAINNRATEESEQSDALSTLVDLARDMQARLDQQQNRIRQLELMVETDELTGLYNRRGFMRRTREALARSARSGEKGLMVIADLDGFKQVNDEHGHAAGDAVLRHFGQNLRTHTRADDFVARFGGDEFAILMTGSDPDAAEKRLKQLQQATARFPLIWHGTPLRIQASFGFSVYTTKNDISDLISDADKDMYKNKHAGRDSQESPQTGHNAA
;
A
#
# COMPACT_ATOMS: atom_id res chain seq x y z
N MET A 1 47.06 -26.04 79.77
CA MET A 1 45.93 -25.09 79.85
C MET A 1 44.86 -25.63 78.94
N GLU A 2 43.94 -26.41 79.50
CA GLU A 2 42.70 -26.77 78.80
C GLU A 2 41.92 -25.48 78.57
N LYS A 3 41.60 -25.15 77.32
CA LYS A 3 40.56 -24.15 77.03
C LYS A 3 39.32 -24.58 77.84
N SER A 4 38.70 -23.63 78.53
CA SER A 4 37.47 -23.92 79.29
C SER A 4 36.46 -24.51 78.31
N GLN A 5 35.72 -25.55 78.71
CA GLN A 5 34.69 -26.17 77.87
C GLN A 5 33.71 -25.13 77.28
N ILE A 6 33.54 -24.00 77.97
CA ILE A 6 32.74 -22.85 77.54
C ILE A 6 33.35 -22.14 76.32
N GLU A 7 34.67 -21.92 76.29
CA GLU A 7 35.35 -21.26 75.16
C GLU A 7 35.26 -22.12 73.90
N PHE A 8 35.43 -23.43 74.04
CA PHE A 8 35.31 -24.38 72.93
C PHE A 8 33.88 -24.41 72.35
N LEU A 9 32.85 -24.41 73.20
CA LEU A 9 31.46 -24.37 72.76
C LEU A 9 31.09 -23.04 72.08
N THR A 10 31.74 -21.95 72.47
CA THR A 10 31.51 -20.62 71.87
C THR A 10 32.10 -20.55 70.47
N GLU A 11 33.34 -21.02 70.30
CA GLU A 11 34.04 -21.09 69.00
C GLU A 11 33.28 -21.99 68.00
N LEU A 12 32.78 -23.14 68.46
CA LEU A 12 31.97 -24.04 67.63
C LEU A 12 30.62 -23.42 67.21
N ALA A 13 29.99 -22.63 68.10
CA ALA A 13 28.75 -21.93 67.77
C ALA A 13 28.97 -20.82 66.73
N GLU A 14 30.09 -20.10 66.81
CA GLU A 14 30.48 -19.08 65.83
C GLU A 14 30.79 -19.71 64.46
N GLU A 15 31.53 -20.82 64.43
CA GLU A 15 31.79 -21.57 63.19
C GLU A 15 30.49 -22.09 62.55
N PHE A 16 29.58 -22.66 63.35
CA PHE A 16 28.30 -23.14 62.85
C PHE A 16 27.44 -21.99 62.30
N GLN A 17 27.41 -20.83 62.98
CA GLN A 17 26.71 -19.64 62.51
C GLN A 17 27.30 -19.11 61.20
N GLN A 18 28.63 -19.05 61.07
CA GLN A 18 29.30 -18.66 59.82
C GLN A 18 28.99 -19.62 58.67
N GLN A 19 29.07 -20.93 58.92
CA GLN A 19 28.78 -21.94 57.91
C GLN A 19 27.32 -21.90 57.45
N THR A 20 26.39 -21.66 58.37
CA THR A 20 24.96 -21.51 58.06
C THR A 20 24.71 -20.26 57.21
N ALA A 21 25.36 -19.14 57.52
CA ALA A 21 25.24 -17.91 56.75
C ALA A 21 25.79 -18.05 55.31
N ILE A 22 26.93 -18.73 55.13
CA ILE A 22 27.51 -19.02 53.81
C ILE A 22 26.59 -19.93 52.99
N ASN A 23 26.06 -21.00 53.59
CA ASN A 23 25.17 -21.93 52.92
C ASN A 23 23.85 -21.26 52.51
N ASN A 24 23.26 -20.43 53.37
CA ASN A 24 22.04 -19.70 53.04
C ASN A 24 22.27 -18.74 51.87
N ARG A 25 23.36 -17.98 51.88
CA ARG A 25 23.72 -17.06 50.79
C ARG A 25 23.96 -17.78 49.45
N ALA A 26 24.66 -18.91 49.48
CA ALA A 26 24.87 -19.72 48.28
C ALA A 26 23.55 -20.29 47.73
N THR A 27 22.59 -20.61 48.61
CA THR A 27 21.26 -21.07 48.22
C THR A 27 20.45 -19.93 47.59
N GLU A 28 20.45 -18.74 48.20
CA GLU A 28 19.78 -17.54 47.66
C GLU A 28 20.36 -17.10 46.30
N GLU A 29 21.69 -17.12 46.13
CA GLU A 29 22.35 -16.80 44.86
C GLU A 29 22.03 -17.86 43.78
N SER A 30 21.92 -19.14 44.14
CA SER A 30 21.48 -20.20 43.24
C SER A 30 20.01 -20.04 42.82
N GLU A 31 19.11 -19.77 43.77
CA GLU A 31 17.69 -19.55 43.51
C GLU A 31 17.46 -18.30 42.64
N GLN A 32 18.21 -17.22 42.88
CA GLN A 32 18.19 -16.02 42.02
C GLN A 32 18.72 -16.29 40.62
N SER A 33 19.80 -17.07 40.49
CA SER A 33 20.33 -17.47 39.19
C SER A 33 19.33 -18.32 38.40
N ASP A 34 18.65 -19.25 39.05
CA ASP A 34 17.62 -20.10 38.43
C ASP A 34 16.40 -19.28 38.01
N ALA A 35 15.95 -18.34 38.87
CA ALA A 35 14.87 -17.42 38.55
C ALA A 35 15.23 -16.51 37.36
N LEU A 36 16.45 -15.98 37.32
CA LEU A 36 16.94 -15.15 36.22
C LEU A 36 17.06 -15.95 34.91
N SER A 37 17.56 -17.18 34.97
CA SER A 37 17.62 -18.09 33.82
C SER A 37 16.21 -18.36 33.25
N THR A 38 15.25 -18.64 34.12
CA THR A 38 13.85 -18.84 33.74
C THR A 38 13.25 -17.61 33.07
N LEU A 39 13.52 -16.41 33.59
CA LEU A 39 13.06 -15.16 32.97
C LEU A 39 13.70 -14.91 31.60
N VAL A 40 14.99 -15.21 31.45
CA VAL A 40 15.70 -15.07 30.18
C VAL A 40 15.14 -16.04 29.14
N ASP A 41 14.87 -17.29 29.51
CA ASP A 41 14.28 -18.28 28.61
C ASP A 41 12.84 -17.91 28.23
N LEU A 42 12.04 -17.40 29.17
CA LEU A 42 10.71 -16.86 28.88
C LEU A 42 10.78 -15.67 27.91
N ALA A 43 11.71 -14.73 28.13
CA ALA A 43 11.90 -13.58 27.25
C ALA A 43 12.30 -14.02 25.83
N ARG A 44 13.16 -15.04 25.69
CA ARG A 44 13.52 -15.61 24.38
C ARG A 44 12.32 -16.25 23.69
N ASP A 45 11.51 -17.04 24.41
CA ASP A 45 10.30 -17.65 23.86
C ASP A 45 9.28 -16.59 23.40
N MET A 46 9.07 -15.55 24.22
CA MET A 46 8.22 -14.42 23.85
C MET A 46 8.74 -13.69 22.60
N GLN A 47 10.04 -13.45 22.50
CA GLN A 47 10.65 -12.82 21.33
C GLN A 47 10.44 -13.66 20.06
N ALA A 48 10.68 -14.97 20.14
CA ALA A 48 10.45 -15.88 19.03
C ALA A 48 8.98 -15.89 18.56
N ARG A 49 8.03 -15.84 19.50
CA ARG A 49 6.60 -15.73 19.18
C ARG A 49 6.24 -14.41 18.50
N LEU A 50 6.80 -13.29 18.97
CA LEU A 50 6.60 -11.97 18.35
C LEU A 50 7.11 -11.97 16.91
N ASP A 51 8.30 -12.49 16.67
CA ASP A 51 8.88 -12.58 15.33
C ASP A 51 8.01 -13.45 14.41
N GLN A 52 7.50 -14.58 14.92
CA GLN A 52 6.58 -15.45 14.18
C GLN A 52 5.26 -14.73 13.84
N GLN A 53 4.68 -13.97 14.78
CA GLN A 53 3.47 -13.19 14.54
C GLN A 53 3.69 -12.09 13.51
N GLN A 54 4.80 -11.34 13.61
CA GLN A 54 5.15 -10.32 12.62
C GLN A 54 5.34 -10.90 11.22
N ASN A 55 5.95 -12.08 11.11
CA ASN A 55 6.08 -12.79 9.84
C ASN A 55 4.72 -13.21 9.28
N ARG A 56 3.80 -13.69 10.13
CA ARG A 56 2.42 -14.02 9.73
C ARG A 56 1.67 -12.79 9.24
N ILE A 57 1.77 -11.66 9.95
CA ILE A 57 1.16 -10.39 9.56
C ILE A 57 1.68 -9.95 8.21
N ARG A 58 3.01 -9.91 8.01
CA ARG A 58 3.61 -9.62 6.70
C ARG A 58 3.09 -10.53 5.60
N GLN A 59 2.95 -11.83 5.86
CA GLN A 59 2.41 -12.76 4.86
C GLN A 59 0.95 -12.46 4.52
N LEU A 60 0.13 -12.07 5.50
CA LEU A 60 -1.26 -11.69 5.27
C LEU A 60 -1.36 -10.36 4.51
N GLU A 61 -0.54 -9.36 4.86
CA GLU A 61 -0.44 -8.09 4.14
C GLU A 61 -0.03 -8.29 2.67
N LEU A 62 0.85 -9.27 2.40
CA LEU A 62 1.22 -9.65 1.03
C LEU A 62 0.06 -10.24 0.22
N MET A 63 -0.98 -10.78 0.88
CA MET A 63 -2.19 -11.29 0.23
C MET A 63 -3.24 -10.19 -0.01
N VAL A 64 -3.07 -9.00 0.56
CA VAL A 64 -3.99 -7.88 0.32
C VAL A 64 -3.80 -7.38 -1.11
N GLU A 65 -4.91 -7.41 -1.86
CA GLU A 65 -4.96 -7.04 -3.28
C GLU A 65 -5.71 -5.75 -3.53
N THR A 66 -6.18 -5.10 -2.48
CA THR A 66 -6.94 -3.86 -2.54
C THR A 66 -6.14 -2.71 -1.96
N ASP A 67 -6.40 -1.51 -2.46
CA ASP A 67 -5.93 -0.26 -1.88
C ASP A 67 -6.88 0.17 -0.76
N GLU A 68 -6.34 0.42 0.43
CA GLU A 68 -7.15 0.71 1.63
C GLU A 68 -7.90 2.04 1.53
N LEU A 69 -7.34 3.01 0.81
CA LEU A 69 -7.95 4.34 0.69
C LEU A 69 -9.18 4.32 -0.20
N THR A 70 -9.07 3.69 -1.38
CA THR A 70 -10.06 3.74 -2.45
C THR A 70 -10.94 2.48 -2.54
N GLY A 71 -10.53 1.37 -1.92
CA GLY A 71 -11.19 0.07 -2.02
C GLY A 71 -11.11 -0.57 -3.42
N LEU A 72 -10.31 0.00 -4.31
CA LEU A 72 -9.99 -0.56 -5.63
C LEU A 72 -8.91 -1.65 -5.49
N TYR A 73 -8.58 -2.33 -6.58
CA TYR A 73 -7.38 -3.16 -6.57
C TYR A 73 -6.13 -2.29 -6.35
N ASN A 74 -5.15 -2.80 -5.63
CA ASN A 74 -3.81 -2.24 -5.63
C ASN A 74 -3.03 -2.75 -6.85
N ARG A 75 -1.83 -2.21 -7.08
CA ARG A 75 -0.95 -2.63 -8.17
C ARG A 75 -0.75 -4.15 -8.23
N ARG A 76 -0.60 -4.83 -7.08
CA ARG A 76 -0.42 -6.29 -7.01
C ARG A 76 -1.65 -7.04 -7.51
N GLY A 77 -2.83 -6.67 -7.01
CA GLY A 77 -4.11 -7.23 -7.41
C GLY A 77 -4.37 -7.05 -8.90
N PHE A 78 -4.12 -5.86 -9.42
CA PHE A 78 -4.25 -5.57 -10.84
C PHE A 78 -3.34 -6.46 -11.70
N MET A 79 -2.06 -6.56 -11.35
CA MET A 79 -1.12 -7.41 -12.09
C MET A 79 -1.57 -8.87 -12.12
N ARG A 80 -2.16 -9.38 -11.04
CA ARG A 80 -2.75 -10.73 -11.01
C ARG A 80 -3.92 -10.84 -11.99
N ARG A 81 -4.85 -9.90 -11.96
CA ARG A 81 -6.02 -9.86 -12.89
C ARG A 81 -5.60 -9.73 -14.35
N THR A 82 -4.57 -8.94 -14.63
CA THR A 82 -4.02 -8.81 -15.99
C THR A 82 -3.42 -10.13 -16.48
N ARG A 83 -2.67 -10.86 -15.65
CA ARG A 83 -2.17 -12.21 -16.02
C ARG A 83 -3.32 -13.16 -16.33
N GLU A 84 -4.38 -13.15 -15.53
CA GLU A 84 -5.57 -13.97 -15.75
C GLU A 84 -6.26 -13.62 -17.08
N ALA A 85 -6.40 -12.33 -17.39
CA ALA A 85 -6.99 -11.85 -18.64
C ALA A 85 -6.14 -12.20 -19.87
N LEU A 86 -4.83 -12.04 -19.81
CA LEU A 86 -3.93 -12.45 -20.89
C LEU A 86 -3.96 -13.96 -21.12
N ALA A 87 -4.03 -14.76 -20.06
CA ALA A 87 -4.18 -16.20 -20.19
C ALA A 87 -5.52 -16.59 -20.85
N ARG A 88 -6.61 -15.85 -20.58
CA ARG A 88 -7.89 -16.02 -21.28
C ARG A 88 -7.81 -15.59 -22.75
N SER A 89 -7.16 -14.45 -23.02
CA SER A 89 -6.90 -13.94 -24.37
C SER A 89 -6.17 -15.00 -25.19
N ALA A 90 -5.08 -15.56 -24.68
CA ALA A 90 -4.29 -16.59 -25.36
C ALA A 90 -5.10 -17.84 -25.76
N ARG A 91 -6.16 -18.19 -25.01
CA ARG A 91 -7.03 -19.35 -25.32
C ARG A 91 -8.20 -19.03 -26.25
N SER A 92 -8.78 -17.85 -26.13
CA SER A 92 -10.05 -17.50 -26.79
C SER A 92 -9.91 -16.48 -27.92
N GLY A 93 -8.76 -15.83 -28.04
CA GLY A 93 -8.56 -14.68 -28.92
C GLY A 93 -9.20 -13.39 -28.40
N GLU A 94 -9.76 -13.40 -27.19
CA GLU A 94 -10.38 -12.22 -26.56
C GLU A 94 -9.38 -11.07 -26.47
N LYS A 95 -9.78 -9.88 -26.92
CA LYS A 95 -8.99 -8.65 -26.84
C LYS A 95 -9.57 -7.72 -25.78
N GLY A 96 -8.80 -6.71 -25.40
CA GLY A 96 -9.30 -5.65 -24.56
C GLY A 96 -8.30 -4.51 -24.44
N LEU A 97 -8.55 -3.63 -23.47
CA LEU A 97 -7.79 -2.40 -23.28
C LEU A 97 -7.11 -2.40 -21.92
N MET A 98 -5.84 -2.02 -21.92
CA MET A 98 -5.13 -1.57 -20.74
C MET A 98 -5.14 -0.04 -20.76
N VAL A 99 -5.66 0.60 -19.72
CA VAL A 99 -5.72 2.05 -19.60
C VAL A 99 -4.92 2.48 -18.39
N ILE A 100 -4.07 3.48 -18.55
CA ILE A 100 -3.40 4.18 -17.46
C ILE A 100 -3.99 5.59 -17.37
N ALA A 101 -4.22 6.04 -16.15
CA ALA A 101 -4.76 7.35 -15.85
C ALA A 101 -3.97 8.01 -14.73
N ASP A 102 -3.83 9.33 -14.82
CA ASP A 102 -3.16 10.16 -13.82
C ASP A 102 -4.01 11.40 -13.55
N LEU A 103 -4.14 11.77 -12.27
CA LEU A 103 -4.87 12.97 -11.86
C LEU A 103 -4.07 14.24 -12.16
N ASP A 104 -4.61 15.10 -13.02
CA ASP A 104 -3.96 16.35 -13.39
C ASP A 104 -3.99 17.33 -12.20
N GLY A 105 -2.82 17.85 -11.82
CA GLY A 105 -2.69 18.87 -10.77
C GLY A 105 -2.91 18.33 -9.35
N PHE A 106 -2.85 17.02 -9.12
CA PHE A 106 -3.12 16.43 -7.80
C PHE A 106 -2.24 17.00 -6.66
N LYS A 107 -0.95 17.24 -6.94
CA LYS A 107 -0.04 17.87 -5.98
C LYS A 107 -0.53 19.27 -5.54
N GLN A 108 -1.04 20.08 -6.47
CA GLN A 108 -1.56 21.41 -6.15
C GLN A 108 -2.77 21.33 -5.21
N VAL A 109 -3.66 20.35 -5.41
CA VAL A 109 -4.77 20.12 -4.49
C VAL A 109 -4.28 19.79 -3.08
N ASN A 110 -3.25 18.95 -2.95
CA ASN A 110 -2.66 18.65 -1.64
C ASN A 110 -2.01 19.87 -1.00
N ASP A 111 -1.29 20.67 -1.78
CA ASP A 111 -0.57 21.84 -1.29
C ASP A 111 -1.56 22.96 -0.86
N GLU A 112 -2.68 23.12 -1.57
CA GLU A 112 -3.69 24.17 -1.29
C GLU A 112 -4.74 23.77 -0.24
N HIS A 113 -5.13 22.49 -0.21
CA HIS A 113 -6.26 22.03 0.61
C HIS A 113 -5.88 20.94 1.64
N GLY A 114 -4.62 20.52 1.65
CA GLY A 114 -4.08 19.49 2.55
C GLY A 114 -4.37 18.07 2.08
N HIS A 115 -3.65 17.10 2.67
CA HIS A 115 -3.72 15.68 2.31
C HIS A 115 -5.11 15.06 2.47
N ALA A 116 -5.92 15.53 3.42
CA ALA A 116 -7.29 15.04 3.60
C ALA A 116 -8.17 15.34 2.37
N ALA A 117 -7.95 16.48 1.71
CA ALA A 117 -8.63 16.84 0.47
C ALA A 117 -8.16 15.95 -0.69
N GLY A 118 -6.84 15.72 -0.79
CA GLY A 118 -6.28 14.78 -1.77
C GLY A 118 -6.83 13.37 -1.62
N ASP A 119 -6.92 12.87 -0.39
CA ASP A 119 -7.53 11.57 -0.09
C ASP A 119 -8.99 11.51 -0.54
N ALA A 120 -9.75 12.58 -0.34
CA ALA A 120 -11.13 12.68 -0.82
C ALA A 120 -11.20 12.70 -2.36
N VAL A 121 -10.29 13.39 -3.04
CA VAL A 121 -10.17 13.38 -4.50
C VAL A 121 -9.87 11.97 -5.01
N LEU A 122 -8.93 11.25 -4.40
CA LEU A 122 -8.58 9.88 -4.79
C LEU A 122 -9.75 8.92 -4.64
N ARG A 123 -10.50 9.00 -3.52
CA ARG A 123 -11.72 8.21 -3.32
C ARG A 123 -12.79 8.53 -4.35
N HIS A 124 -13.04 9.82 -4.58
CA HIS A 124 -14.05 10.28 -5.53
C HIS A 124 -13.73 9.84 -6.96
N PHE A 125 -12.49 10.02 -7.38
CA PHE A 125 -12.03 9.59 -8.70
C PHE A 125 -12.09 8.07 -8.86
N GLY A 126 -11.61 7.31 -7.87
CA GLY A 126 -11.69 5.85 -7.89
C GLY A 126 -13.13 5.33 -7.99
N GLN A 127 -14.05 5.93 -7.24
CA GLN A 127 -15.47 5.61 -7.33
C GLN A 127 -16.04 5.94 -8.72
N ASN A 128 -15.69 7.09 -9.28
CA ASN A 128 -16.12 7.50 -10.61
C ASN A 128 -15.63 6.52 -11.70
N LEU A 129 -14.38 6.06 -11.63
CA LEU A 129 -13.88 5.03 -12.56
C LEU A 129 -14.67 3.73 -12.42
N ARG A 130 -14.93 3.30 -11.19
CA ARG A 130 -15.69 2.06 -10.90
C ARG A 130 -17.14 2.12 -11.39
N THR A 131 -17.81 3.27 -11.32
CA THR A 131 -19.19 3.41 -11.81
C THR A 131 -19.29 3.49 -13.33
N HIS A 132 -18.21 3.85 -14.02
CA HIS A 132 -18.17 3.98 -15.49
C HIS A 132 -17.50 2.80 -16.20
N THR A 133 -17.11 1.79 -15.43
CA THR A 133 -16.56 0.51 -15.90
C THR A 133 -17.55 -0.62 -15.65
N ARG A 134 -17.42 -1.73 -16.40
CA ARG A 134 -18.28 -2.91 -16.28
C ARG A 134 -17.85 -3.76 -15.08
N ALA A 135 -18.72 -4.69 -14.68
CA ALA A 135 -18.40 -5.63 -13.59
C ALA A 135 -17.19 -6.53 -13.90
N ASP A 136 -16.96 -6.84 -15.18
CA ASP A 136 -15.83 -7.66 -15.63
C ASP A 136 -14.54 -6.85 -15.84
N ASP A 137 -14.62 -5.52 -15.79
CA ASP A 137 -13.46 -4.65 -15.87
C ASP A 137 -12.79 -4.53 -14.50
N PHE A 138 -11.47 -4.39 -14.49
CA PHE A 138 -10.69 -4.24 -13.25
C PHE A 138 -10.16 -2.82 -13.14
N VAL A 139 -10.46 -2.15 -12.03
CA VAL A 139 -9.94 -0.81 -11.73
C VAL A 139 -9.00 -0.90 -10.54
N ALA A 140 -7.85 -0.24 -10.64
CA ALA A 140 -6.82 -0.24 -9.63
C ALA A 140 -6.21 1.14 -9.39
N ARG A 141 -5.74 1.35 -8.16
CA ARG A 141 -4.79 2.42 -7.84
C ARG A 141 -3.37 1.85 -7.94
N PHE A 142 -2.58 2.39 -8.85
CA PHE A 142 -1.22 1.95 -9.13
C PHE A 142 -0.18 2.59 -8.22
N GLY A 143 -0.40 3.86 -7.88
CA GLY A 143 0.52 4.69 -7.13
C GLY A 143 -0.21 5.84 -6.43
N GLY A 144 0.51 6.95 -6.19
CA GLY A 144 -0.02 8.12 -5.49
C GLY A 144 -1.32 8.62 -6.10
N ASP A 145 -1.24 9.10 -7.33
CA ASP A 145 -2.32 9.66 -8.16
C ASP A 145 -2.57 8.89 -9.46
N GLU A 146 -1.85 7.79 -9.64
CA GLU A 146 -1.95 6.92 -10.81
C GLU A 146 -2.98 5.80 -10.62
N PHE A 147 -3.80 5.58 -11.64
CA PHE A 147 -4.83 4.56 -11.71
C PHE A 147 -4.66 3.72 -12.99
N ALA A 148 -5.11 2.47 -12.92
CA ALA A 148 -5.12 1.57 -14.07
C ALA A 148 -6.49 0.91 -14.24
N ILE A 149 -6.87 0.66 -15.48
CA ILE A 149 -8.12 0.00 -15.84
C ILE A 149 -7.81 -1.10 -16.86
N LEU A 150 -8.30 -2.30 -16.61
CA LEU A 150 -8.27 -3.40 -17.55
C LEU A 150 -9.70 -3.64 -18.04
N MET A 151 -9.99 -3.23 -19.27
CA MET A 151 -11.31 -3.42 -19.88
C MET A 151 -11.30 -4.70 -20.71
N THR A 152 -11.99 -5.74 -20.23
CA THR A 152 -11.97 -7.06 -20.88
C THR A 152 -13.02 -7.17 -21.97
N GLY A 153 -12.75 -7.95 -23.02
CA GLY A 153 -13.69 -8.16 -24.13
C GLY A 153 -14.08 -6.86 -24.83
N SER A 154 -13.17 -5.88 -24.83
CA SER A 154 -13.43 -4.55 -25.38
C SER A 154 -12.92 -4.44 -26.80
N ASP A 155 -13.73 -3.82 -27.65
CA ASP A 155 -13.39 -3.54 -29.04
C ASP A 155 -12.31 -2.44 -29.11
N PRO A 156 -11.12 -2.72 -29.68
CA PRO A 156 -10.07 -1.72 -29.86
C PRO A 156 -10.55 -0.46 -30.58
N ASP A 157 -11.47 -0.60 -31.54
CA ASP A 157 -11.97 0.54 -32.32
C ASP A 157 -12.86 1.47 -31.49
N ALA A 158 -13.36 0.98 -30.35
CA ALA A 158 -14.14 1.77 -29.40
C ALA A 158 -13.27 2.43 -28.30
N ALA A 159 -11.96 2.19 -28.27
CA ALA A 159 -11.08 2.61 -27.18
C ALA A 159 -11.11 4.12 -26.93
N GLU A 160 -10.88 4.92 -27.97
CA GLU A 160 -10.88 6.39 -27.87
C GLU A 160 -12.22 6.92 -27.34
N LYS A 161 -13.33 6.35 -27.82
CA LYS A 161 -14.67 6.71 -27.35
C LYS A 161 -14.85 6.39 -25.87
N ARG A 162 -14.34 5.24 -25.40
CA ARG A 162 -14.40 4.85 -23.98
C ARG A 162 -13.55 5.75 -23.11
N LEU A 163 -12.33 6.09 -23.53
CA LEU A 163 -11.47 7.04 -22.82
C LEU A 163 -12.11 8.41 -22.72
N LYS A 164 -12.69 8.93 -23.82
CA LYS A 164 -13.41 10.21 -23.83
C LYS A 164 -14.59 10.20 -22.86
N GLN A 165 -15.33 9.10 -22.77
CA GLN A 165 -16.41 8.96 -21.79
C GLN A 165 -15.90 9.02 -20.34
N LEU A 166 -14.79 8.35 -20.02
CA LEU A 166 -14.17 8.41 -18.70
C LEU A 166 -13.69 9.83 -18.36
N GLN A 167 -13.05 10.50 -19.32
CA GLN A 167 -12.58 11.87 -19.15
C GLN A 167 -13.75 12.84 -18.91
N GLN A 168 -14.81 12.74 -19.71
CA GLN A 168 -16.02 13.55 -19.53
C GLN A 168 -16.72 13.27 -18.20
N ALA A 169 -16.84 12.00 -17.81
CA ALA A 169 -17.41 11.63 -16.52
C ALA A 169 -16.62 12.24 -15.34
N THR A 170 -15.29 12.19 -15.43
CA THR A 170 -14.37 12.78 -14.43
C THR A 170 -14.55 14.28 -14.31
N ALA A 171 -14.58 14.99 -15.45
CA ALA A 171 -14.71 16.44 -15.47
C ALA A 171 -16.12 16.93 -15.06
N ARG A 172 -17.15 16.10 -15.24
CA ARG A 172 -18.55 16.50 -15.05
C ARG A 172 -18.94 16.69 -13.58
N PHE A 173 -18.41 15.88 -12.68
CA PHE A 173 -18.86 15.83 -11.28
C PHE A 173 -17.75 16.28 -10.32
N PRO A 174 -17.74 17.56 -9.92
CA PRO A 174 -16.76 18.05 -8.96
C PRO A 174 -16.96 17.39 -7.60
N LEU A 175 -15.87 17.22 -6.86
CA LEU A 175 -15.91 16.85 -5.45
C LEU A 175 -16.26 18.10 -4.63
N ILE A 176 -17.27 18.03 -3.76
CA ILE A 176 -17.56 19.13 -2.83
C ILE A 176 -16.71 18.96 -1.58
N TRP A 177 -15.74 19.85 -1.38
CA TRP A 177 -14.84 19.87 -0.23
C TRP A 177 -15.11 21.12 0.62
N HIS A 178 -15.64 20.93 1.84
CA HIS A 178 -16.05 22.03 2.74
C HIS A 178 -16.92 23.12 2.09
N GLY A 179 -17.81 22.73 1.17
CA GLY A 179 -18.69 23.66 0.44
C GLY A 179 -18.09 24.24 -0.84
N THR A 180 -16.80 23.99 -1.11
CA THR A 180 -16.12 24.43 -2.34
C THR A 180 -16.06 23.29 -3.36
N PRO A 181 -16.46 23.52 -4.62
CA PRO A 181 -16.34 22.51 -5.68
C PRO A 181 -14.89 22.39 -6.17
N LEU A 182 -14.26 21.25 -5.91
CA LEU A 182 -12.98 20.86 -6.49
C LEU A 182 -13.22 20.16 -7.83
N ARG A 183 -12.82 20.80 -8.92
CA ARG A 183 -12.87 20.21 -10.26
C ARG A 183 -11.71 19.25 -10.43
N ILE A 184 -12.02 18.02 -10.83
CA ILE A 184 -11.04 16.97 -11.03
C ILE A 184 -10.86 16.78 -12.54
N GLN A 185 -9.61 16.73 -12.97
CA GLN A 185 -9.22 16.37 -14.33
C GLN A 185 -8.24 15.19 -14.26
N ALA A 186 -8.23 14.39 -15.31
CA ALA A 186 -7.32 13.28 -15.42
C ALA A 186 -6.94 13.08 -16.88
N SER A 187 -5.68 12.75 -17.08
CA SER A 187 -5.13 12.32 -18.36
C SER A 187 -5.23 10.81 -18.46
N PHE A 188 -5.66 10.31 -19.62
CA PHE A 188 -5.82 8.89 -19.89
C PHE A 188 -5.00 8.49 -21.11
N GLY A 189 -4.43 7.30 -21.09
CA GLY A 189 -3.82 6.66 -22.24
C GLY A 189 -4.06 5.16 -22.22
N PHE A 190 -3.96 4.53 -23.38
CA PHE A 190 -4.28 3.12 -23.49
C PHE A 190 -3.33 2.33 -24.38
N SER A 191 -3.36 1.02 -24.19
CA SER A 191 -2.81 0.03 -25.10
C SER A 191 -3.80 -1.10 -25.28
N VAL A 192 -3.72 -1.76 -26.44
CA VAL A 192 -4.59 -2.89 -26.77
C VAL A 192 -3.86 -4.18 -26.41
N TYR A 193 -4.48 -5.04 -25.62
CA TYR A 193 -3.94 -6.36 -25.34
C TYR A 193 -4.57 -7.45 -26.21
N THR A 194 -3.73 -8.42 -26.57
CA THR A 194 -3.98 -9.53 -27.48
C THR A 194 -3.23 -10.80 -27.01
N THR A 195 -3.20 -11.85 -27.83
CA THR A 195 -2.81 -13.23 -27.46
C THR A 195 -1.34 -13.44 -27.08
N LYS A 196 -0.45 -12.44 -27.20
CA LYS A 196 1.00 -12.59 -26.96
C LYS A 196 1.68 -11.38 -26.31
N ASN A 197 0.93 -10.53 -25.62
CA ASN A 197 1.52 -9.34 -25.01
C ASN A 197 2.23 -9.65 -23.69
N ASP A 198 3.35 -8.99 -23.44
CA ASP A 198 3.91 -8.85 -22.09
C ASP A 198 3.16 -7.75 -21.33
N ILE A 199 2.96 -7.94 -20.02
CA ILE A 199 2.27 -6.95 -19.19
C ILE A 199 3.09 -5.66 -19.06
N SER A 200 4.42 -5.75 -18.99
CA SER A 200 5.27 -4.56 -18.90
C SER A 200 5.12 -3.68 -20.12
N ASP A 201 5.04 -4.30 -21.30
CA ASP A 201 4.90 -3.58 -22.57
C ASP A 201 3.54 -2.90 -22.67
N LEU A 202 2.46 -3.58 -22.26
CA LEU A 202 1.12 -3.00 -22.22
C LEU A 202 1.04 -1.77 -21.32
N ILE A 203 1.62 -1.86 -20.11
CA ILE A 203 1.66 -0.73 -19.18
C ILE A 203 2.51 0.40 -19.76
N SER A 204 3.70 0.08 -20.29
CA SER A 204 4.61 1.05 -20.89
C SER A 204 3.98 1.81 -22.06
N ASP A 205 3.25 1.12 -22.93
CA ASP A 205 2.63 1.74 -24.09
C ASP A 205 1.41 2.58 -23.72
N ALA A 206 0.60 2.12 -22.75
CA ALA A 206 -0.52 2.91 -22.22
C ALA A 206 -0.04 4.17 -21.48
N ASP A 207 1.06 4.07 -20.74
CA ASP A 207 1.69 5.20 -20.06
C ASP A 207 2.26 6.23 -21.05
N LYS A 208 2.96 5.78 -22.10
CA LYS A 208 3.43 6.67 -23.17
C LYS A 208 2.28 7.41 -23.86
N ASP A 209 1.17 6.73 -24.11
CA ASP A 209 -0.03 7.34 -24.71
C ASP A 209 -0.63 8.39 -23.76
N MET A 210 -0.73 8.06 -22.47
CA MET A 210 -1.24 8.97 -21.43
C MET A 210 -0.37 10.22 -21.32
N TYR A 211 0.96 10.05 -21.33
CA TYR A 211 1.92 11.14 -21.25
C TYR A 211 1.77 12.12 -22.42
N LYS A 212 1.56 11.61 -23.65
CA LYS A 212 1.29 12.44 -24.84
C LYS A 212 0.01 13.25 -24.66
N ASN A 213 -1.06 12.63 -24.20
CA ASN A 213 -2.35 13.29 -24.00
C ASN A 213 -2.28 14.36 -22.90
N LYS A 214 -1.52 14.11 -21.83
CA LYS A 214 -1.27 15.05 -20.72
C LYS A 214 -0.56 16.32 -21.19
N HIS A 215 0.42 16.18 -22.08
CA HIS A 215 1.19 17.32 -22.60
C HIS A 215 0.43 18.11 -23.67
N ALA A 216 -0.31 17.43 -24.56
CA ALA A 216 -1.17 18.10 -25.53
C ALA A 216 -2.25 18.97 -24.85
N GLY A 217 -2.77 18.52 -23.70
CA GLY A 217 -3.71 19.28 -22.88
C GLY A 217 -3.10 20.51 -22.20
N ARG A 218 -1.84 20.42 -21.74
CA ARG A 218 -1.10 21.55 -21.13
C ARG A 218 -0.79 22.63 -22.15
N ASP A 219 -0.26 22.26 -23.32
CA ASP A 219 0.08 23.21 -24.40
C ASP A 219 -1.18 23.94 -24.92
N SER A 220 -2.35 23.27 -24.87
CA SER A 220 -3.64 23.86 -25.25
C SER A 220 -4.19 24.84 -24.21
N GLN A 221 -3.82 24.71 -22.92
CA GLN A 221 -4.23 25.65 -21.87
C GLN A 221 -3.29 26.87 -21.76
N GLU A 222 -2.06 26.78 -22.29
CA GLU A 222 -1.09 27.87 -22.30
C GLU A 222 -1.21 28.83 -23.49
N SER A 223 -2.16 28.66 -24.42
CA SER A 223 -2.39 29.62 -25.51
C SER A 223 -3.28 30.79 -25.03
N PRO A 224 -2.74 31.99 -24.72
CA PRO A 224 -3.56 33.12 -24.38
C PRO A 224 -4.16 33.66 -25.68
N GLN A 225 -5.46 33.93 -25.67
CA GLN A 225 -6.08 34.80 -26.66
C GLN A 225 -5.35 36.16 -26.62
N THR A 226 -4.40 36.38 -27.52
CA THR A 226 -3.95 37.72 -27.86
C THR A 226 -5.10 38.40 -28.58
N GLY A 227 -5.88 39.13 -27.76
CA GLY A 227 -6.97 39.97 -28.20
C GLY A 227 -6.48 40.88 -29.33
N HIS A 228 -7.09 40.68 -30.49
CA HIS A 228 -7.34 41.73 -31.46
C HIS A 228 -7.86 42.97 -30.71
N ASN A 229 -7.07 44.03 -30.67
CA ASN A 229 -7.60 45.36 -30.47
C ASN A 229 -7.17 46.19 -31.68
N ALA A 230 -8.07 46.23 -32.65
CA ALA A 230 -8.06 47.22 -33.71
C ALA A 230 -8.46 48.56 -33.08
N ALA A 231 -7.59 49.55 -33.24
CA ALA A 231 -7.92 50.97 -33.24
C ALA A 231 -6.94 51.66 -34.19
#